data_AF-A0AAV4H1C2-F1
#
_entry.id   AF-A0AAV4H1C2-F1
#
_cell.length_a   1.000
_cell.length_b   1.000
_cell.length_c   1.000
_cell.angle_alpha   90.00
_cell.angle_beta   90.00
_cell.angle_gamma   90.00
#
_symmetry.space_group_name_H-M   'P 1'
#
loop_
_entity.id
_entity.type
_entity.pdbx_description
1 polymer ?
#
loop_
_entity_poly.entity_id
_entity_poly.type
_entity_poly.pdbx_seq_one_letter_code
_entity_poly.pdbx_strand_id
1 'polypeptide(L)'
;MQKQKEASLVFSKNCPAYYRWCVTRHSRASYVYATNAMDGVNNDSNVCLKDISPFNIIQSEKLAEKAISAYAGFVNPFEVDGGLICLSSGQPVPDDLATNLVSVQHQGEQEFHNFVEKRLQSKVVSFDDPIKKKKMTTFSCMNKQKNKKSNEFKRIKVTAQRNMFGQLLMVSQSNTRHRFG
;
A
#
# COMPACT_ATOMS: atom_id res chain seq x y z
N MET A 1 -42.67 -15.54 -15.71
CA MET A 1 -41.70 -14.56 -15.19
C MET A 1 -40.50 -15.29 -14.59
N GLN A 2 -39.47 -15.56 -15.39
CA GLN A 2 -38.23 -16.19 -14.90
C GLN A 2 -37.21 -15.10 -14.55
N LYS A 3 -36.83 -15.04 -13.26
CA LYS A 3 -35.74 -14.21 -12.78
C LYS A 3 -34.42 -14.72 -13.39
N GLN A 4 -33.81 -13.94 -14.29
CA GLN A 4 -32.41 -14.14 -14.63
C GLN A 4 -31.58 -13.75 -13.40
N LYS A 5 -30.90 -14.74 -12.81
CA LYS A 5 -29.96 -14.54 -11.72
C LYS A 5 -28.75 -13.79 -12.26
N GLU A 6 -28.47 -12.62 -11.72
CA GLU A 6 -27.26 -11.85 -11.99
C GLU A 6 -26.03 -12.70 -11.64
N ALA A 7 -25.30 -13.14 -12.65
CA ALA A 7 -23.99 -13.75 -12.46
C ALA A 7 -23.03 -12.65 -12.00
N SER A 8 -22.67 -12.68 -10.72
CA SER A 8 -21.56 -11.90 -10.21
C SER A 8 -20.31 -12.26 -11.01
N LEU A 9 -19.67 -11.25 -11.59
CA LEU A 9 -18.44 -11.36 -12.38
C LEU A 9 -17.28 -11.75 -11.43
N VAL A 10 -17.21 -13.04 -11.08
CA VAL A 10 -16.09 -13.58 -10.32
C VAL A 10 -14.95 -13.81 -11.31
N PHE A 11 -13.98 -12.92 -11.33
CA PHE A 11 -12.75 -13.13 -12.10
C PHE A 11 -12.05 -14.41 -11.63
N SER A 12 -11.59 -15.22 -12.59
CA SER A 12 -10.84 -16.44 -12.31
C SER A 12 -9.56 -16.13 -11.52
N LYS A 13 -9.30 -16.88 -10.45
CA LYS A 13 -8.04 -16.81 -9.68
C LYS A 13 -6.84 -17.41 -10.43
N ASN A 14 -7.07 -18.07 -11.56
CA ASN A 14 -6.02 -18.66 -12.39
C ASN A 14 -5.44 -17.58 -13.33
N CYS A 15 -4.21 -17.14 -13.02
CA CYS A 15 -3.52 -16.06 -13.74
C CYS A 15 -3.38 -16.31 -15.27
N PRO A 16 -2.92 -17.48 -15.74
CA PRO A 16 -2.94 -17.81 -17.17
C PRO A 16 -4.32 -17.71 -17.83
N ALA A 17 -5.37 -18.15 -17.14
CA ALA A 17 -6.73 -18.08 -17.67
C ALA A 17 -7.22 -16.63 -17.76
N TYR A 18 -6.92 -15.81 -16.75
CA TYR A 18 -7.22 -14.38 -16.75
C TYR A 18 -6.48 -13.65 -17.87
N TYR A 19 -5.17 -13.90 -18.03
CA TYR A 19 -4.38 -13.30 -19.10
C TYR A 19 -4.93 -13.64 -20.49
N ARG A 20 -5.20 -14.93 -20.75
CA ARG A 20 -5.84 -15.36 -22.01
C ARG A 20 -7.19 -14.69 -22.23
N TRP A 21 -7.99 -14.52 -21.18
CA TRP A 21 -9.26 -13.81 -21.27
C TRP A 21 -9.06 -12.34 -21.64
N CYS A 22 -8.16 -11.61 -20.98
CA CYS A 22 -7.86 -10.22 -21.31
C CYS A 22 -7.43 -10.05 -22.77
N VAL A 23 -6.54 -10.92 -23.26
CA VAL A 23 -6.05 -10.87 -24.64
C VAL A 23 -7.15 -11.21 -25.65
N THR A 24 -7.99 -12.22 -25.39
CA THR A 24 -8.97 -12.73 -26.37
C THR A 24 -10.37 -12.12 -26.26
N ARG A 25 -10.65 -11.32 -25.22
CA ARG A 25 -12.00 -10.76 -24.96
C ARG A 25 -12.50 -9.93 -26.13
N HIS A 26 -11.65 -9.09 -26.72
CA HIS A 26 -12.04 -8.21 -27.81
C HIS A 26 -12.45 -9.00 -29.07
N SER A 27 -11.70 -10.04 -29.44
CA SER A 27 -12.03 -10.89 -30.59
C SER A 27 -13.29 -11.70 -30.34
N ARG A 28 -13.47 -12.23 -29.12
CA ARG A 28 -14.73 -12.90 -28.72
C ARG A 28 -15.93 -11.97 -28.83
N ALA A 29 -15.79 -10.72 -28.41
CA ALA A 29 -16.84 -9.73 -28.54
C ALA A 29 -17.15 -9.40 -30.01
N SER A 30 -16.14 -9.32 -30.88
CA SER A 30 -16.36 -9.06 -32.32
C SER A 30 -17.06 -10.22 -33.01
N TYR A 31 -16.72 -11.47 -32.69
CA TYR A 31 -17.43 -12.64 -33.23
C TYR A 31 -18.89 -12.66 -32.80
N VAL A 32 -19.17 -12.43 -31.52
CA VAL A 32 -20.54 -12.34 -31.00
C VAL A 32 -21.31 -11.21 -31.68
N TYR A 33 -20.68 -10.06 -31.90
CA TYR A 33 -21.28 -8.95 -32.62
C TYR A 33 -21.61 -9.33 -34.07
N ALA A 34 -20.68 -9.97 -34.78
CA ALA A 34 -20.87 -10.42 -36.17
C ALA A 34 -21.97 -11.49 -36.29
N THR A 35 -22.04 -12.45 -35.36
CA THR A 35 -23.11 -13.45 -35.35
C THR A 35 -24.47 -12.83 -35.08
N ASN A 36 -24.56 -11.89 -34.12
CA ASN A 36 -25.82 -11.20 -33.82
C ASN A 36 -26.29 -10.32 -34.98
N ALA A 37 -25.35 -9.69 -35.71
CA ALA A 37 -25.64 -8.91 -36.90
C ALA A 37 -26.19 -9.79 -38.05
N MET A 38 -25.68 -11.02 -38.20
CA MET A 38 -26.17 -11.97 -39.21
C MET A 38 -27.54 -12.57 -38.86
N ASP A 39 -27.85 -12.75 -37.58
CA ASP A 39 -29.13 -13.32 -37.10
C ASP A 39 -30.32 -12.34 -37.22
N GLY A 40 -30.10 -11.14 -37.78
CA GLY A 40 -31.14 -10.11 -37.90
C GLY A 40 -31.59 -9.53 -36.54
N VAL A 41 -30.95 -9.94 -35.44
CA VAL A 41 -31.06 -9.32 -34.12
C VAL A 41 -30.26 -8.01 -34.13
N ASN A 42 -30.68 -7.10 -35.00
CA ASN A 42 -30.40 -5.69 -34.79
C ASN A 42 -31.15 -5.31 -33.53
N ASN A 43 -30.44 -5.35 -32.40
CA ASN A 43 -30.92 -4.82 -31.14
C ASN A 43 -31.41 -3.40 -31.41
N ASP A 44 -32.71 -3.19 -31.33
CA ASP A 44 -33.34 -1.87 -31.28
C ASP A 44 -32.61 -1.03 -30.21
N SER A 45 -31.66 -0.22 -30.65
CA SER A 45 -31.13 1.04 -30.10
C SER A 45 -30.98 1.24 -28.56
N ASN A 46 -31.06 0.20 -27.72
CA ASN A 46 -31.12 0.38 -26.26
C ASN A 46 -30.32 -0.64 -25.44
N VAL A 47 -29.73 -1.67 -26.04
CA VAL A 47 -28.77 -2.53 -25.32
C VAL A 47 -27.40 -1.87 -25.39
N CYS A 48 -27.27 -0.72 -24.73
CA CYS A 48 -25.96 -0.22 -24.35
C CYS A 48 -25.32 -1.28 -23.46
N LEU A 49 -24.18 -1.82 -23.89
CA LEU A 49 -23.38 -2.73 -23.08
C LEU A 49 -23.28 -2.13 -21.67
N LYS A 50 -23.60 -2.87 -20.61
CA LYS A 50 -23.71 -2.31 -19.25
C LYS A 50 -22.49 -1.45 -18.89
N ASP A 51 -21.30 -1.90 -19.28
CA ASP A 51 -20.02 -1.20 -19.06
C ASP A 51 -19.86 0.13 -19.84
N ILE A 52 -20.58 0.31 -20.96
CA ILE A 52 -20.55 1.51 -21.83
C ILE A 52 -21.69 2.48 -21.49
N SER A 53 -22.54 2.15 -20.50
CA SER A 53 -23.58 3.05 -20.02
C SER A 53 -22.95 4.38 -19.56
N PRO A 54 -23.57 5.54 -19.86
CA PRO A 54 -23.01 6.86 -19.50
C PRO A 54 -22.71 6.96 -18.00
N PHE A 55 -23.54 6.33 -17.15
CA PHE A 55 -23.29 6.27 -15.71
C PHE A 55 -21.98 5.55 -15.36
N ASN A 56 -21.71 4.41 -16.00
CA ASN A 56 -20.52 3.60 -15.72
C ASN A 56 -19.26 4.24 -16.29
N ILE A 57 -19.35 4.93 -17.42
CA ILE A 57 -18.25 5.75 -17.96
C ILE A 57 -17.87 6.83 -16.95
N ILE A 58 -18.84 7.65 -16.51
CA ILE A 58 -18.60 8.71 -15.51
C ILE A 58 -18.02 8.14 -14.21
N GLN A 59 -18.52 6.99 -13.75
CA GLN A 59 -18.00 6.35 -12.54
C GLN A 59 -16.56 5.84 -12.73
N SER A 60 -16.25 5.28 -13.91
CA SER A 60 -14.90 4.83 -14.25
C SER A 60 -13.91 5.99 -14.34
N GLU A 61 -14.32 7.12 -14.93
CA GLU A 61 -13.53 8.35 -15.00
C GLU A 61 -13.25 8.88 -13.60
N LYS A 62 -14.27 8.98 -12.72
CA LYS A 62 -14.08 9.38 -11.33
C LYS A 62 -13.12 8.45 -10.57
N LEU A 63 -13.13 7.15 -10.86
CA LEU A 63 -12.20 6.20 -10.25
C LEU A 63 -10.78 6.38 -10.78
N ALA A 64 -10.62 6.64 -12.07
CA ALA A 64 -9.33 6.96 -12.67
C ALA A 64 -8.76 8.26 -12.08
N GLU A 65 -9.57 9.32 -11.98
CA GLU A 65 -9.19 10.59 -11.34
C GLU A 65 -8.77 10.39 -9.88
N LYS A 66 -9.48 9.57 -9.12
CA LYS A 66 -9.09 9.18 -7.75
C LYS A 66 -7.76 8.45 -7.70
N ALA A 67 -7.49 7.55 -8.66
CA ALA A 67 -6.22 6.86 -8.73
C ALA A 67 -5.09 7.84 -9.08
N ILE A 68 -5.28 8.68 -10.10
CA ILE A 68 -4.31 9.68 -10.54
C ILE A 68 -4.00 10.67 -9.41
N SER A 69 -5.02 11.22 -8.75
CA SER A 69 -4.84 12.11 -7.60
C SER A 69 -4.12 11.43 -6.43
N ALA A 70 -4.38 10.15 -6.18
CA ALA A 70 -3.66 9.39 -5.17
C ALA A 70 -2.16 9.24 -5.53
N TYR A 71 -1.85 8.90 -6.78
CA TYR A 71 -0.47 8.81 -7.26
C TYR A 71 0.25 10.16 -7.27
N ALA A 72 -0.45 11.24 -7.65
CA ALA A 72 0.10 12.60 -7.62
C ALA A 72 0.46 13.07 -6.20
N GLY A 73 -0.24 12.55 -5.19
CA GLY A 73 0.08 12.80 -3.77
C GLY A 73 1.24 11.95 -3.23
N PHE A 74 1.77 11.00 -4.00
CA PHE A 74 2.93 10.21 -3.57
C PHE A 74 4.21 10.99 -3.80
N VAL A 75 4.92 11.22 -2.70
CA VAL A 75 6.24 11.86 -2.72
C VAL A 75 7.28 10.80 -3.01
N ASN A 76 8.20 11.09 -3.95
CA ASN A 76 9.36 10.24 -4.18
C ASN A 76 10.24 10.24 -2.93
N PRO A 77 10.37 9.12 -2.19
CA PRO A 77 11.10 9.09 -0.93
C PRO A 77 12.61 9.29 -1.09
N PHE A 78 13.14 9.34 -2.32
CA PHE A 78 14.56 9.52 -2.62
C PHE A 78 14.93 10.91 -3.16
N GLU A 79 13.94 11.76 -3.44
CA GLU A 79 14.14 13.13 -3.93
C GLU A 79 13.84 14.20 -2.88
N VAL A 80 13.48 13.79 -1.66
CA VAL A 80 13.19 14.76 -0.59
C VAL A 80 14.49 15.19 0.09
N ASP A 81 14.81 16.46 -0.04
CA ASP A 81 15.91 17.08 0.69
C ASP A 81 15.53 17.30 2.16
N GLY A 82 16.34 16.75 3.07
CA GLY A 82 16.51 17.27 4.44
C GLY A 82 15.60 16.75 5.56
N GLY A 83 14.75 15.73 5.35
CA GLY A 83 13.82 15.26 6.39
C GLY A 83 13.62 13.75 6.48
N LEU A 84 13.27 13.26 7.68
CA LEU A 84 12.89 11.85 7.89
C LEU A 84 11.47 11.63 7.35
N ILE A 85 11.26 10.56 6.57
CA ILE A 85 9.95 10.23 5.96
C ILE A 85 9.50 8.85 6.40
N CYS A 86 8.22 8.72 6.75
CA CYS A 86 7.62 7.42 6.98
C CYS A 86 7.26 6.76 5.65
N LEU A 87 8.06 5.78 5.21
CA LEU A 87 7.88 5.07 3.94
C LEU A 87 6.49 4.41 3.78
N SER A 88 5.87 3.97 4.89
CA SER A 88 4.56 3.35 4.84
C SER A 88 3.40 4.32 4.58
N SER A 89 3.60 5.61 4.87
CA SER A 89 2.59 6.65 4.64
C SER A 89 3.01 7.69 3.60
N GLY A 90 4.29 7.74 3.21
CA GLY A 90 4.83 8.77 2.32
C GLY A 90 4.74 10.18 2.91
N GLN A 91 4.67 10.30 4.23
CA GLN A 91 4.50 11.58 4.93
C GLN A 91 5.78 11.99 5.66
N PRO A 92 6.13 13.29 5.67
CA PRO A 92 7.24 13.79 6.46
C PRO A 92 6.98 13.58 7.96
N VAL A 93 8.04 13.29 8.70
CA VAL A 93 8.00 13.07 10.15
C VAL A 93 8.11 14.42 10.84
N PRO A 94 7.26 14.72 11.86
CA PRO A 94 7.42 15.94 12.66
C PRO A 94 8.79 16.01 13.32
N ASP A 95 9.38 17.20 13.43
CA ASP A 95 10.75 17.41 13.93
C ASP A 95 10.99 16.80 15.32
N ASP A 96 10.04 16.93 16.24
CA ASP A 96 10.09 16.34 17.58
C ASP A 96 10.24 14.80 17.55
N LEU A 97 9.56 14.16 16.60
CA LEU A 97 9.62 12.71 16.42
C LEU A 97 10.88 12.32 15.66
N ALA A 98 11.30 13.11 14.68
CA ALA A 98 12.52 12.86 13.91
C ALA A 98 13.76 12.91 14.82
N THR A 99 13.89 13.94 15.66
CA THR A 99 14.97 14.06 16.65
C THR A 99 14.97 12.91 17.66
N ASN A 100 13.79 12.49 18.14
CA ASN A 100 13.67 11.32 19.00
C ASN A 100 14.18 10.05 18.31
N LEU A 101 13.72 9.80 17.07
CA LEU A 101 14.08 8.62 16.27
C LEU A 101 15.57 8.55 15.94
N VAL A 102 16.19 9.68 15.61
CA VAL A 102 17.64 9.76 15.31
C VAL A 102 18.47 9.55 16.59
N SER A 103 18.00 10.03 17.75
CA SER A 103 18.73 9.92 19.02
C SER A 103 18.55 8.58 19.75
N VAL A 104 17.67 7.69 19.27
CA VAL A 104 17.37 6.39 19.92
C VAL A 104 18.62 5.58 20.25
N GLN A 105 19.54 5.48 19.29
CA GLN A 105 20.75 4.68 19.48
C GLN A 105 21.59 5.25 20.62
N HIS A 106 21.85 6.56 20.58
CA HIS A 106 22.63 7.25 21.61
C HIS A 106 21.97 7.14 22.99
N GLN A 107 20.65 7.27 23.06
CA GLN A 107 19.90 7.06 24.30
C GLN A 107 20.07 5.62 24.81
N GLY A 108 20.04 4.62 23.94
CA GLY A 108 20.28 3.23 24.32
C GLY A 108 21.69 2.99 24.88
N GLU A 109 22.70 3.58 24.26
CA GLU A 109 24.09 3.54 24.74
C GLU A 109 24.23 4.18 26.12
N GLN A 110 23.61 5.34 26.35
CA GLN A 110 23.60 5.99 27.67
C GLN A 110 22.92 5.12 28.74
N GLU A 111 21.79 4.49 28.44
CA GLU A 111 21.11 3.59 29.37
C GLU A 111 21.97 2.35 29.68
N PHE A 112 22.70 1.84 28.69
CA PHE A 112 23.64 0.74 28.89
C PHE A 112 24.79 1.13 29.83
N HIS A 113 25.43 2.28 29.61
CA HIS A 113 26.49 2.76 30.50
C HIS A 113 25.98 2.99 31.92
N ASN A 114 24.80 3.61 32.07
CA ASN A 114 24.15 3.78 33.36
C ASN A 114 23.89 2.43 34.06
N PHE A 115 23.48 1.41 33.32
CA PHE A 115 23.27 0.08 33.88
C PHE A 115 24.58 -0.53 34.42
N VAL A 116 25.65 -0.47 33.62
CA VAL A 116 26.97 -0.98 34.01
C VAL A 116 27.48 -0.28 35.26
N GLU A 117 27.43 1.05 35.28
CA GLU A 117 27.92 1.84 36.41
C GLU A 117 27.11 1.58 37.69
N LYS A 118 25.77 1.65 37.62
CA LYS A 118 24.90 1.60 38.79
C LYS A 118 24.75 0.20 39.37
N ARG A 119 24.73 -0.84 38.53
CA ARG A 119 24.46 -2.21 38.97
C ARG A 119 25.69 -3.10 39.04
N LEU A 120 26.66 -2.94 38.14
CA LEU A 120 27.85 -3.80 38.12
C LEU A 120 29.00 -3.22 38.94
N GLN A 121 29.29 -1.92 38.77
CA GLN A 121 30.45 -1.29 39.39
C GLN A 121 30.15 -0.77 40.79
N SER A 122 29.22 0.17 40.91
CA SER A 122 28.91 0.83 42.20
C SER A 122 27.96 0.03 43.09
N LYS A 123 27.21 -0.92 42.52
CA LYS A 123 26.21 -1.77 43.21
C LYS A 123 25.21 -0.98 44.07
N VAL A 124 24.93 0.27 43.69
CA VAL A 124 23.97 1.15 44.38
C VAL A 124 22.54 0.64 44.23
N VAL A 125 22.27 -0.05 43.12
CA VAL A 125 20.97 -0.65 42.80
C VAL A 125 21.19 -2.16 42.63
N SER A 126 20.24 -2.98 43.10
CA SER A 126 20.37 -4.42 42.98
C SER A 126 20.39 -4.84 41.52
N PHE A 127 21.16 -5.88 41.22
CA PHE A 127 21.22 -6.44 39.87
C PHE A 127 19.83 -6.92 39.41
N ASP A 128 19.05 -7.51 40.32
CA ASP A 128 17.75 -8.12 40.05
C ASP A 128 16.59 -7.12 40.00
N ASP A 129 16.84 -5.84 40.30
CA ASP A 129 15.78 -4.84 40.28
C ASP A 129 15.20 -4.68 38.86
N PRO A 130 13.90 -4.43 38.68
CA PRO A 130 13.32 -4.24 37.35
C PRO A 130 13.94 -3.06 36.59
N ILE A 131 14.29 -3.25 35.32
CA ILE A 131 14.71 -2.15 34.44
C ILE A 131 13.46 -1.41 33.95
N LYS A 132 13.38 -0.11 34.22
CA LYS A 132 12.25 0.72 33.76
C LYS A 132 12.25 0.81 32.24
N LYS A 133 11.11 0.52 31.61
CA LYS A 133 10.94 0.70 30.17
C LYS A 133 10.92 2.18 29.82
N LYS A 134 11.83 2.62 28.96
CA LYS A 134 11.83 3.98 28.42
C LYS A 134 10.70 4.11 27.40
N LYS A 135 9.82 5.10 27.58
CA LYS A 135 8.72 5.36 26.65
C LYS A 135 9.28 6.09 25.43
N MET A 136 9.45 5.36 24.33
CA MET A 136 9.98 5.90 23.08
C MET A 136 8.86 6.13 22.08
N THR A 137 8.89 7.27 21.40
CA THR A 137 7.97 7.57 20.32
C THR A 137 8.49 6.96 19.02
N THR A 138 7.61 6.35 18.23
CA THR A 138 7.98 5.70 16.97
C THR A 138 7.09 6.20 15.84
N PHE A 139 7.34 5.80 14.59
CA PHE A 139 6.45 6.11 13.46
C PHE A 139 4.97 5.71 13.69
N SER A 140 4.71 4.78 14.60
CA SER A 140 3.35 4.41 15.00
C SER A 140 2.58 5.55 15.69
N CYS A 141 3.29 6.52 16.26
CA CYS A 141 2.74 7.70 16.92
C CYS A 141 2.32 8.80 15.92
N MET A 142 2.78 8.78 14.66
CA MET A 142 2.46 9.81 13.66
C MET A 142 0.99 9.80 13.27
N ASN A 143 0.41 8.61 13.13
CA ASN A 143 -0.97 8.47 12.70
C ASN A 143 -1.84 8.23 13.93
N LYS A 144 -2.77 9.14 14.23
CA LYS A 144 -3.91 8.82 15.10
C LYS A 144 -4.50 7.51 14.57
N GLN A 145 -4.41 6.44 15.34
CA GLN A 145 -5.06 5.18 15.02
C GLN A 145 -6.55 5.49 14.86
N LYS A 146 -7.03 5.67 13.63
CA LYS A 146 -8.45 5.51 13.35
C LYS A 146 -8.70 4.05 13.65
N ASN A 147 -9.26 3.77 14.84
CA ASN A 147 -9.72 2.47 15.27
C ASN A 147 -10.79 2.00 14.27
N LYS A 148 -10.36 1.48 13.12
CA LYS A 148 -11.24 0.80 12.17
C LYS A 148 -11.48 -0.57 12.78
N LYS A 149 -12.61 -0.73 13.48
CA LYS A 149 -13.14 -2.04 13.83
C LYS A 149 -13.43 -2.79 12.51
N SER A 150 -12.55 -3.70 12.12
CA SER A 150 -12.87 -4.74 11.15
C SER A 150 -11.94 -5.92 11.38
N ASN A 151 -12.54 -7.08 11.69
CA ASN A 151 -11.86 -8.29 12.14
C ASN A 151 -11.13 -9.07 11.03
N GLU A 152 -11.06 -8.56 9.78
CA GLU A 152 -10.51 -9.31 8.64
C GLU A 152 -9.18 -8.79 8.08
N PHE A 153 -8.77 -7.54 8.34
CA PHE A 153 -7.61 -6.93 7.65
C PHE A 153 -6.23 -7.23 8.26
N LYS A 154 -6.15 -8.06 9.31
CA LYS A 154 -4.90 -8.26 10.07
C LYS A 154 -3.87 -9.18 9.40
N ARG A 155 -4.22 -9.97 8.39
CA ARG A 155 -3.29 -10.95 7.78
C ARG A 155 -2.51 -10.45 6.55
N ILE A 156 -2.94 -9.40 5.87
CA ILE A 156 -2.30 -8.94 4.61
C ILE A 156 -1.16 -7.93 4.86
N LYS A 157 -1.14 -7.27 6.03
CA LYS A 157 -0.16 -6.23 6.36
C LYS A 157 1.29 -6.73 6.49
N VAL A 158 1.51 -7.98 6.89
CA VAL A 158 2.86 -8.47 7.25
C VAL A 158 3.65 -8.94 6.01
N THR A 159 3.01 -9.57 5.04
CA THR A 159 3.68 -10.10 3.84
C THR A 159 4.00 -9.00 2.81
N ALA A 160 3.14 -7.99 2.69
CA ALA A 160 3.38 -6.86 1.77
C ALA A 160 4.62 -6.05 2.17
N GLN A 161 4.87 -5.87 3.47
CA GLN A 161 5.98 -5.03 3.96
C GLN A 161 7.36 -5.58 3.55
N ARG A 162 7.63 -6.88 3.73
CA ARG A 162 8.96 -7.46 3.39
C ARG A 162 9.27 -7.38 1.90
N ASN A 163 8.29 -7.65 1.03
CA ASN A 163 8.47 -7.55 -0.42
C ASN A 163 8.63 -6.09 -0.87
N MET A 164 7.90 -5.16 -0.27
CA MET A 164 8.04 -3.73 -0.57
C MET A 164 9.41 -3.18 -0.16
N PHE A 165 9.96 -3.53 1.00
CA PHE A 165 11.29 -3.09 1.40
C PHE A 165 12.39 -3.62 0.47
N GLY A 166 12.29 -4.89 0.04
CA GLY A 166 13.23 -5.46 -0.93
C GLY A 166 13.16 -4.78 -2.31
N GLN A 167 11.95 -4.48 -2.80
CA GLN A 167 11.76 -3.73 -4.04
C GLN A 167 12.28 -2.29 -3.92
N LEU A 168 12.03 -1.64 -2.79
CA LEU A 168 12.50 -0.28 -2.53
C LEU A 168 14.03 -0.20 -2.47
N LEU A 169 14.68 -1.20 -1.84
CA LEU A 169 16.14 -1.32 -1.83
C LEU A 169 16.70 -1.54 -3.25
N MET A 170 16.04 -2.35 -4.07
CA MET A 170 16.46 -2.54 -5.46
C MET A 170 16.36 -1.23 -6.25
N VAL A 171 15.26 -0.49 -6.08
CA VAL A 171 15.04 0.81 -6.75
C VAL A 171 16.03 1.87 -6.29
N SER A 172 16.40 1.89 -5.00
CA SER A 172 17.39 2.86 -4.48
C SER A 172 18.77 2.64 -5.10
N GLN A 173 19.18 1.38 -5.28
CA GLN A 173 20.46 1.02 -5.90
C GLN A 173 20.51 1.33 -7.40
N SER A 174 19.37 1.29 -8.10
CA SER A 174 19.29 1.76 -9.49
C SER A 174 19.32 3.28 -9.60
N ASN A 175 18.67 4.00 -8.68
CA ASN A 175 18.65 5.48 -8.67
C ASN A 175 20.03 6.09 -8.39
N THR A 176 20.84 5.47 -7.53
CA THR A 176 22.21 5.94 -7.26
C THR A 176 23.12 5.79 -8.47
N ARG A 177 22.96 4.75 -9.30
CA ARG A 177 23.78 4.56 -10.52
C ARG A 177 23.53 5.60 -11.60
N HIS A 178 22.30 6.10 -11.74
CA HIS A 178 21.97 7.13 -12.73
C HIS A 178 22.47 8.54 -12.36
N ARG A 179 22.90 8.78 -11.12
CA ARG A 179 23.46 10.07 -10.67
C ARG A 179 24.98 10.18 -10.80
N PHE A 180 25.67 9.10 -11.18
CA PHE A 180 27.13 9.06 -11.36
C PHE A 180 27.55 8.69 -12.79
N GLY A 181 26.69 8.96 -13.79
CA GLY A 181 26.99 8.83 -15.21
C GLY A 181 27.01 10.19 -15.90
#